data_AF-A0A1R0GT61-F1
#
_entry.id   AF-A0A1R0GT61-F1
#
_cell.length_a   1.000
_cell.length_b   1.000
_cell.length_c   1.000
_cell.angle_alpha   90.00
_cell.angle_beta   90.00
_cell.angle_gamma   90.00
#
_symmetry.space_group_name_H-M   'P 1'
#
loop_
_entity.id
_entity.type
_entity.pdbx_description
1 polymer ?
#
loop_
_entity_poly.entity_id
_entity_poly.type
_entity_poly.pdbx_seq_one_letter_code
_entity_poly.pdbx_strand_id
1 'polypeptide(L)'
;MKCIFSVQKVDILGFTFSEHGKEIAKDKIAAVKEFPRPTSIPTLLRFLVMTSFCRSLIENFTELAAPMYSVLKKDAAFTRDTNW
;
A
#
# COMPACT_ATOMS: atom_id res chain seq x y z
N MET A 1 -11.78 17.95 20.38
CA MET A 1 -10.77 16.90 20.66
C MET A 1 -11.54 15.60 20.93
N LYS A 2 -11.45 14.59 20.06
CA LYS A 2 -12.11 13.30 20.28
C LYS A 2 -11.12 12.41 21.04
N CYS A 3 -11.37 12.18 22.33
CA CYS A 3 -10.62 11.22 23.12
C CYS A 3 -11.33 9.87 23.09
N ILE A 4 -10.56 8.79 22.96
CA ILE A 4 -11.05 7.41 22.96
C ILE A 4 -10.33 6.73 24.12
N PHE A 5 -11.09 6.12 25.04
CA PHE A 5 -10.54 5.51 26.25
C PHE A 5 -10.97 4.05 26.35
N SER A 6 -10.08 3.19 26.87
CA SER A 6 -10.34 1.78 27.18
C SER A 6 -10.93 0.95 26.04
N VAL A 7 -10.46 1.15 24.81
CA VAL A 7 -10.88 0.35 23.64
C VAL A 7 -9.82 -0.69 23.28
N GLN A 8 -10.26 -1.90 22.92
CA GLN A 8 -9.38 -2.98 22.45
C GLN A 8 -8.77 -2.69 21.07
N LYS A 9 -9.41 -1.80 20.30
CA LYS A 9 -8.98 -1.40 18.97
C LYS A 9 -9.23 0.10 18.80
N VAL A 10 -8.22 0.83 18.34
CA VAL A 10 -8.34 2.27 18.04
C VAL A 10 -7.76 2.60 16.67
N ASP A 11 -8.51 3.38 15.89
CA ASP A 11 -8.06 3.86 14.58
C ASP A 11 -7.51 5.29 14.71
N ILE A 12 -6.21 5.46 14.50
CA ILE A 12 -5.50 6.73 14.63
C ILE A 12 -4.58 6.91 13.41
N LEU A 13 -4.71 8.06 12.72
CA LEU A 13 -3.87 8.41 11.56
C LEU A 13 -3.87 7.38 10.43
N GLY A 14 -4.97 6.64 10.25
CA GLY A 14 -5.08 5.59 9.24
C GLY A 14 -4.41 4.26 9.61
N PHE A 15 -4.00 4.12 10.88
CA PHE A 15 -3.55 2.87 11.48
C PHE A 15 -4.55 2.39 12.51
N THR A 16 -4.77 1.09 12.52
CA THR A 16 -5.49 0.39 13.57
C THR A 16 -4.45 -0.05 14.61
N PHE A 17 -4.63 0.31 15.88
CA PHE A 17 -3.85 -0.25 16.99
C PHE A 17 -4.72 -1.24 17.75
N SER A 18 -4.26 -2.49 17.84
CA SER A 18 -4.90 -3.60 18.56
C SER A 18 -3.93 -4.20 19.57
N GLU A 19 -4.37 -5.17 20.39
CA GLU A 19 -3.45 -5.96 21.25
C GLU A 19 -2.37 -6.69 20.45
N HIS A 20 -2.61 -6.97 19.16
CA HIS A 20 -1.64 -7.60 18.26
C HIS A 20 -0.65 -6.61 17.64
N GLY A 21 -0.81 -5.31 17.94
CA GLY A 21 0.13 -4.26 17.55
C GLY A 21 -0.46 -3.25 16.57
N LYS A 22 0.42 -2.67 15.75
CA LYS A 22 0.07 -1.66 14.75
C LYS A 22 -0.30 -2.36 13.45
N GLU A 23 -1.54 -2.18 13.02
CA GLU A 23 -2.10 -2.65 11.76
C GLU A 23 -2.46 -1.45 10.87
N ILE A 24 -2.49 -1.64 9.55
CA ILE A 24 -3.04 -0.62 8.64
C ILE A 24 -4.56 -0.70 8.74
N ALA A 25 -5.23 0.46 8.80
CA ALA A 25 -6.68 0.49 8.82
C ALA A 25 -7.26 -0.29 7.63
N LYS A 26 -8.29 -1.10 7.87
CA LYS A 26 -8.90 -1.97 6.84
C LYS A 26 -9.30 -1.18 5.59
N ASP A 27 -9.72 0.08 5.74
CA ASP A 27 -10.08 0.97 4.63
C ASP A 27 -8.90 1.27 3.70
N LYS A 28 -7.70 1.43 4.25
CA LYS A 28 -6.48 1.66 3.47
C LYS A 28 -6.06 0.38 2.73
N ILE A 29 -6.24 -0.78 3.37
CA ILE A 29 -6.01 -2.09 2.73
C ILE A 29 -7.01 -2.30 1.59
N ALA A 30 -8.30 -1.98 1.82
CA ALA A 30 -9.34 -2.07 0.81
C ALA A 30 -9.02 -1.16 -0.38
N ALA A 31 -8.62 0.09 -0.15
CA ALA A 31 -8.24 1.02 -1.22
C ALA A 31 -7.06 0.53 -2.07
N VAL A 32 -6.08 -0.16 -1.47
CA VAL A 32 -4.97 -0.79 -2.22
C VAL A 32 -5.46 -2.00 -3.02
N LYS A 33 -6.37 -2.81 -2.47
CA LYS A 33 -6.96 -3.98 -3.15
C LYS A 33 -7.88 -3.60 -4.30
N GLU A 34 -8.67 -2.53 -4.14
CA GLU A 34 -9.58 -2.00 -5.16
C GLU A 34 -8.85 -1.16 -6.21
N PHE A 35 -7.57 -0.85 -5.99
CA PHE A 35 -6.82 -0.04 -6.93
C PHE A 35 -6.73 -0.77 -8.28
N PRO A 36 -7.17 -0.13 -9.37
CA PRO A 36 -7.16 -0.76 -10.68
C PRO A 36 -5.72 -1.06 -11.09
N ARG A 37 -5.50 -2.20 -11.75
CA ARG A 37 -4.16 -2.58 -12.26
C ARG A 37 -3.59 -1.40 -13.07
N PRO A 38 -2.44 -0.83 -12.66
CA PRO A 38 -1.91 0.36 -13.32
C PRO A 38 -1.61 0.02 -14.78
N THR A 39 -2.16 0.78 -15.73
CA THR A 39 -1.94 0.60 -17.17
C THR A 39 -0.93 1.57 -17.76
N SER A 40 -0.49 2.55 -16.95
CA SER A 40 0.40 3.63 -17.37
C SER A 40 1.41 3.93 -16.28
N ILE A 41 2.60 4.40 -16.67
CA ILE A 41 3.66 4.89 -15.79
C ILE A 41 3.14 5.85 -14.68
N PRO A 42 2.34 6.89 -14.98
CA PRO A 42 1.80 7.77 -13.93
C PRO A 42 0.87 7.05 -12.95
N THR A 43 0.09 6.07 -13.40
CA THR A 43 -0.78 5.26 -12.53
C THR A 43 0.05 4.32 -11.65
N LEU A 44 1.14 3.77 -12.19
CA LEU A 44 2.10 2.94 -11.45
C LEU A 44 2.81 3.75 -10.36
N LEU A 45 3.24 4.98 -10.67
CA LEU A 45 3.76 5.94 -9.70
C LEU A 45 2.76 6.22 -8.59
N ARG A 46 1.50 6.51 -8.96
CA ARG A 46 0.45 6.79 -8.00
C ARG A 46 0.22 5.60 -7.07
N PHE A 47 0.27 4.38 -7.58
CA PHE A 47 0.20 3.18 -6.77
C PHE A 47 1.40 3.02 -5.84
N LEU A 48 2.63 3.24 -6.33
CA LEU A 48 3.84 3.17 -5.51
C LEU A 48 3.84 4.21 -4.38
N VAL A 49 3.41 5.44 -4.66
CA VAL A 49 3.26 6.48 -3.64
C VAL A 49 2.19 6.08 -2.62
N MET A 50 1.04 5.55 -3.07
CA MET A 50 -0.03 5.12 -2.17
C MET A 50 0.41 3.96 -1.27
N THR A 51 1.13 2.99 -1.81
CA THR A 51 1.60 1.80 -1.08
C THR A 51 2.81 2.08 -0.19
N SER A 52 3.56 3.17 -0.43
CA SER A 52 4.68 3.59 0.44
C SER A 52 4.26 3.82 1.90
N PHE A 53 3.00 4.18 2.14
CA PHE A 53 2.41 4.29 3.48
C PHE A 53 2.51 2.99 4.28
N CYS A 54 2.45 1.84 3.59
CA CYS A 54 2.46 0.52 4.19
C CYS A 54 3.89 -0.02 4.43
N ARG A 55 4.94 0.71 4.04
CA ARG A 55 6.34 0.24 4.07
C ARG A 55 6.81 -0.19 5.46
N SER A 56 6.31 0.46 6.52
CA SER A 56 6.70 0.13 7.90
C SER A 56 5.95 -1.07 8.51
N LEU A 57 4.92 -1.58 7.82
CA LEU A 57 4.12 -2.73 8.29
C LEU A 57 4.32 -3.99 7.45
N ILE A 58 4.73 -3.85 6.19
CA ILE A 58 4.96 -4.98 5.30
C ILE A 58 6.44 -5.31 5.33
N GLU A 59 6.79 -6.43 5.97
CA GLU A 59 8.13 -7.01 5.84
C GLU A 59 8.41 -7.30 4.36
N ASN A 60 9.59 -6.92 3.88
CA ASN A 60 10.02 -7.07 2.48
C ASN A 60 9.21 -6.26 1.45
N PHE A 61 8.55 -5.16 1.85
CA PHE A 61 7.89 -4.25 0.90
C PHE A 61 8.81 -3.80 -0.25
N THR A 62 10.08 -3.56 0.05
CA THR A 62 11.06 -3.13 -0.95
C THR A 62 11.31 -4.20 -2.01
N GLU A 63 11.33 -5.49 -1.66
CA GLU A 63 11.49 -6.59 -2.62
C GLU A 63 10.25 -6.74 -3.50
N LEU A 64 9.06 -6.61 -2.92
CA LEU A 64 7.79 -6.67 -3.66
C LEU A 64 7.62 -5.48 -4.62
N ALA A 65 8.06 -4.29 -4.21
CA ALA A 65 7.98 -3.09 -5.03
C ALA A 65 9.14 -2.93 -6.02
N ALA A 66 10.25 -3.65 -5.84
CA ALA A 66 11.42 -3.62 -6.73
C ALA A 66 11.11 -3.79 -8.22
N PRO A 67 10.32 -4.81 -8.66
CA PRO A 67 9.97 -4.94 -10.08
C PRO A 67 9.20 -3.72 -10.61
N MET A 68 8.35 -3.12 -9.79
CA MET A 68 7.57 -1.93 -10.16
C MET A 68 8.46 -0.70 -10.32
N TYR A 69 9.44 -0.50 -9.43
CA TYR A 69 10.44 0.56 -9.57
C TYR A 69 11.37 0.34 -10.78
N SER A 70 11.65 -0.92 -11.14
CA SER A 70 12.42 -1.25 -12.35
C SER A 70 11.68 -0.87 -13.63
N VAL A 71 10.37 -1.15 -13.71
CA VAL A 71 9.51 -0.74 -14.83
C VAL A 71 9.50 0.79 -14.96
N LEU A 72 9.47 1.51 -13.83
CA LEU A 72 9.47 2.96 -13.81
C LEU A 72 10.77 3.59 -14.35
N LYS A 73 11.93 3.00 -14.01
CA LYS A 73 13.24 3.53 -14.41
C LYS A 73 13.54 3.36 -15.89
N LYS A 74 12.91 2.37 -16.55
CA LYS A 74 13.41 1.89 -17.83
C LYS A 74 12.71 2.50 -19.04
N ASP A 75 11.73 3.41 -18.87
CA ASP A 75 10.83 3.87 -19.94
C ASP A 75 10.31 2.70 -20.80
N ALA A 76 10.31 1.50 -20.21
CA ALA A 76 10.12 0.28 -20.94
C ALA A 76 8.63 0.11 -21.12
N ALA A 77 8.23 0.00 -22.39
CA ALA A 77 6.88 -0.32 -22.81
C ALA A 77 6.23 -1.26 -21.79
N PHE A 78 5.18 -0.78 -21.12
CA PHE A 78 4.39 -1.54 -20.18
C PHE A 78 3.71 -2.67 -20.96
N THR A 79 4.42 -3.78 -21.22
CA THR A 79 3.87 -4.94 -21.89
C THR A 79 2.98 -5.66 -20.89
N ARG A 80 1.72 -5.87 -21.30
CA ARG A 80 0.74 -6.67 -20.56
C ARG A 80 1.20 -8.12 -20.61
N ASP A 81 2.08 -8.51 -19.70
CA ASP A 81 2.43 -9.91 -19.54
C ASP A 81 1.30 -10.55 -18.71
N THR A 82 0.25 -10.99 -19.42
CA THR A 82 -0.73 -11.94 -18.91
C THR A 82 -0.01 -13.24 -18.63
N ASN A 83 0.35 -13.51 -17.36
CA ASN A 83 0.39 -14.83 -16.72
C ASN A 83 0.81 -14.67 -15.24
N TRP A 84 -0.19 -14.68 -14.36
CA TRP A 84 -0.10 -15.10 -12.96
C TRP A 84 -1.22 -16.10 -12.73
#